data_AF-A0A8C7MPR0-F1
#
_entry.id   AF-A0A8C7MPR0-F1
#
_cell.length_a   1.000
_cell.length_b   1.000
_cell.length_c   1.000
_cell.angle_alpha   90.00
_cell.angle_beta   90.00
_cell.angle_gamma   90.00
#
_symmetry.space_group_name_H-M   'P 1'
#
loop_
_entity.id
_entity.type
_entity.pdbx_description
1 polymer ?
#
loop_
_entity_poly.entity_id
_entity_poly.type
_entity_poly.pdbx_seq_one_letter_code
_entity_poly.pdbx_strand_id
1 'polypeptide(L)' 'EVEWRKRRWIEFEMWKVQHWKSYGSTEEAKDKEVWLATRTRVMEHNKRAENGSESFTVGMNHVSDRV' A
#
# COMPACT_ATOMS: atom_id res chain seq x y z
N GLU A 1 -8.15 -8.77 -15.80
CA GLU A 1 -7.91 -9.19 -14.39
C GLU A 1 -6.42 -9.41 -14.04
N VAL A 2 -5.61 -9.97 -14.95
CA VAL A 2 -4.19 -10.29 -14.66
C VAL A 2 -3.30 -9.05 -14.50
N GLU A 3 -3.54 -7.99 -15.29
CA GLU A 3 -2.66 -6.83 -15.31
C GLU A 3 -2.71 -6.01 -14.01
N TRP A 4 -3.89 -5.86 -13.40
CA TRP A 4 -4.00 -5.16 -12.11
C TRP A 4 -3.30 -5.91 -10.99
N ARG A 5 -3.30 -7.25 -11.02
CA ARG A 5 -2.59 -8.08 -10.04
C ARG A 5 -1.10 -7.88 -10.17
N LYS A 6 -0.60 -7.88 -11.41
CA LYS A 6 0.81 -7.64 -11.72
C LYS A 6 1.27 -6.26 -11.26
N ARG A 7 0.49 -5.20 -11.54
CA ARG A 7 0.80 -3.84 -11.09
C ARG A 7 0.87 -3.71 -9.57
N ARG A 8 -0.15 -4.21 -8.86
CA ARG A 8 -0.17 -4.21 -7.39
C ARG A 8 0.99 -5.00 -6.79
N TRP A 9 1.40 -6.08 -7.45
CA TRP A 9 2.55 -6.87 -7.01
C TRP A 9 3.86 -6.11 -7.16
N ILE A 10 4.11 -5.50 -8.32
CA ILE A 10 5.30 -4.69 -8.57
C ILE A 10 5.40 -3.54 -7.58
N GLU A 11 4.28 -2.87 -7.29
CA GLU A 11 4.24 -1.76 -6.33
C GLU A 11 4.61 -2.21 -4.90
N PHE A 12 4.10 -3.37 -4.47
CA PHE A 12 4.47 -3.94 -3.18
C PHE A 12 5.96 -4.33 -3.12
N GLU A 13 6.49 -4.95 -4.17
CA GLU A 13 7.92 -5.28 -4.27
C GLU A 13 8.81 -4.05 -4.19
N MET A 14 8.47 -2.98 -4.92
CA MET A 14 9.19 -1.71 -4.86
C MET A 14 9.14 -1.08 -3.47
N TRP A 15 7.97 -1.09 -2.83
CA TRP A 15 7.80 -0.59 -1.47
C TRP A 15 8.64 -1.37 -0.46
N LYS A 16 8.70 -2.71 -0.57
CA LYS A 16 9.56 -3.54 0.29
C LYS A 16 11.03 -3.15 0.15
N VAL A 17 11.52 -2.98 -1.09
CA VAL A 17 12.90 -2.56 -1.35
C VAL A 17 13.17 -1.18 -0.74
N GLN A 18 12.27 -0.22 -0.94
CA GLN A 18 12.41 1.14 -0.39
C GLN A 18 12.48 1.17 1.15
N HIS A 19 11.78 0.25 1.82
CA HIS A 19 11.68 0.19 3.28
C HIS A 19 12.45 -0.97 3.91
N TRP A 20 13.33 -1.62 3.15
CA TRP A 20 14.20 -2.70 3.63
C TRP A 20 13.44 -3.85 4.30
N LYS A 21 12.28 -4.20 3.73
CA LYS A 21 11.41 -5.27 4.25
C LYS A 21 11.79 -6.61 3.64
N SER A 22 11.78 -7.65 4.46
CA SER A 22 11.95 -9.05 4.08
C SER A 22 11.01 -9.90 4.93
N TYR A 23 10.26 -10.80 4.30
CA TYR A 23 9.25 -11.62 4.94
C TYR A 23 9.44 -13.08 4.56
N GLY A 24 9.05 -14.00 5.45
CA GLY A 24 8.85 -15.39 5.07
C GLY A 24 7.62 -15.53 4.16
N SER A 25 7.57 -16.58 3.33
CA SER A 25 6.50 -16.76 2.33
C SER A 25 5.09 -16.80 2.92
N THR A 26 4.91 -17.31 4.13
CA THR A 26 3.61 -17.35 4.83
C THR A 26 3.19 -15.97 5.34
N GLU A 27 4.13 -15.20 5.89
CA GLU A 27 3.87 -13.86 6.44
C GLU A 27 3.61 -12.86 5.32
N GLU A 28 4.35 -12.99 4.22
CA GLU A 28 4.28 -12.08 3.08
C GLU A 28 2.87 -11.96 2.48
N ALA A 29 2.12 -13.06 2.41
CA ALA A 29 0.74 -13.03 1.90
C ALA A 29 -0.15 -12.15 2.79
N LYS A 30 -0.05 -12.31 4.12
CA LYS A 30 -0.82 -11.56 5.10
C LYS A 30 -0.40 -10.08 5.11
N ASP A 31 0.90 -9.82 5.14
CA ASP A 31 1.43 -8.45 5.19
C ASP A 31 1.11 -7.68 3.90
N LYS A 32 1.10 -8.38 2.74
CA LYS A 32 0.64 -7.81 1.48
C LYS A 32 -0.86 -7.45 1.52
N GLU A 33 -1.71 -8.26 2.14
CA GLU A 33 -3.13 -7.93 2.29
C GLU A 33 -3.32 -6.66 3.14
N VAL A 34 -2.60 -6.55 4.25
CA VAL A 34 -2.61 -5.35 5.09
C VAL A 34 -2.11 -4.13 4.32
N TRP A 35 -1.00 -4.27 3.60
CA TRP A 35 -0.44 -3.21 2.76
C TRP A 35 -1.41 -2.75 1.68
N LEU A 36 -2.13 -3.68 1.03
CA LEU A 36 -3.16 -3.37 0.03
C LEU A 36 -4.35 -2.62 0.64
N ALA A 37 -4.75 -2.95 1.86
CA ALA A 37 -5.79 -2.24 2.58
C ALA A 37 -5.35 -0.81 2.91
N THR A 38 -4.13 -0.62 3.42
CA THR A 38 -3.55 0.71 3.68
C THR A 38 -3.45 1.54 2.41
N ARG A 39 -2.98 0.96 1.31
CA ARG A 39 -2.92 1.61 -0.01
C ARG A 39 -4.28 2.11 -0.47
N THR A 40 -5.32 1.29 -0.29
CA THR A 40 -6.70 1.68 -0.65
C THR A 40 -7.16 2.88 0.17
N ARG A 41 -6.94 2.85 1.49
CA ARG A 41 -7.27 3.98 2.40
C ARG A 41 -6.55 5.26 2.02
N VAL A 42 -5.25 5.17 1.67
CA VAL A 42 -4.45 6.31 1.21
C VAL A 42 -5.04 6.91 -0.07
N MET A 43 -5.37 6.08 -1.06
CA MET A 43 -5.98 6.55 -2.31
C MET A 43 -7.34 7.22 -2.08
N GLU A 44 -8.19 6.63 -1.24
CA GLU A 44 -9.51 7.19 -0.92
C GLU A 44 -9.39 8.52 -0.18
N HIS A 45 -8.49 8.62 0.80
CA HIS A 45 -8.23 9.87 1.51
C HIS A 45 -7.70 10.95 0.57
N ASN A 46 -6.72 10.64 -0.27
CA ASN A 46 -6.15 11.63 -1.18
C ASN A 46 -7.17 12.08 -2.23
N LYS A 47 -8.06 11.19 -2.69
CA LYS A 47 -9.20 11.58 -3.54
C LYS A 47 -10.16 12.53 -2.83
N ARG A 48 -10.41 12.36 -1.53
CA ARG A 48 -11.19 13.32 -0.72
C ARG A 48 -10.46 14.65 -0.57
N ALA A 49 -9.14 14.63 -0.38
CA ALA A 49 -8.30 15.83 -0.29
C ALA A 49 -8.31 16.64 -1.60
N GLU A 50 -8.20 15.96 -2.76
CA GLU A 50 -8.31 16.57 -4.09
C GLU A 50 -9.66 17.28 -4.29
N ASN A 51 -10.73 16.74 -3.70
CA ASN A 51 -12.07 17.33 -3.73
C ASN A 51 -12.31 18.38 -2.63
N GLY A 52 -11.28 18.76 -1.88
CA GLY A 52 -11.36 19.75 -0.79
C GLY A 52 -12.08 19.27 0.47
N SER A 53 -12.40 17.99 0.59
CA SER A 53 -13.05 17.41 1.78
C SER A 53 -12.06 17.10 2.91
N GLU A 54 -10.76 17.11 2.61
CA GLU A 54 -9.67 16.92 3.56
C GLU A 54 -8.62 18.00 3.31
N SER A 55 -7.93 18.44 4.36
CA SER A 55 -6.96 19.54 4.26
C SER A 55 -5.51 19.09 3.97
N PHE A 56 -5.27 17.79 3.91
CA PHE A 56 -3.94 17.21 3.68
C PHE A 56 -4.03 15.89 2.92
N THR A 57 -2.89 15.46 2.38
CA THR A 57 -2.70 14.15 1.77
C THR A 57 -1.86 13.25 2.67
N VAL A 58 -2.03 11.94 2.50
CA VAL A 58 -1.24 10.91 3.18
C VAL A 58 -0.48 10.07 2.16
N GLY A 59 0.57 9.40 2.62
CA GLY A 59 1.41 8.55 1.79
C GLY A 59 1.65 7.18 2.42
N MET A 60 2.00 6.21 1.58
CA MET A 60 2.53 4.92 2.03
C MET A 60 3.90 5.15 2.69
N ASN A 61 4.16 4.45 3.79
CA ASN A 61 5.40 4.58 4.57
C ASN A 61 5.85 3.21 5.11
N HIS A 62 6.91 3.20 5.93
CA HIS A 62 7.53 1.97 6.44
C HIS A 62 6.66 1.12 7.40
N VAL A 63 5.50 1.64 7.86
CA VAL A 63 4.53 0.90 8.68
C VAL A 63 3.24 0.55 7.93
N SER A 64 3.19 0.79 6.61
CA SER A 64 1.99 0.54 5.82
C SER A 64 1.57 -0.93 5.71
N ASP A 65 2.45 -1.86 6.07
CA ASP A 65 2.21 -3.31 6.20
C ASP A 65 1.64 -3.74 7.56
N ARG A 66 1.37 -2.79 8.47
CA ARG A 66 0.91 -3.08 9.84
C ARG A 66 -0.56 -2.71 10.02
N VAL A 67 -1.24 -3.49 10.88
CA VAL A 67 -2.64 -3.26 11.31
C VAL A 67 -2.73 -2.07 12.25
#